data_AF-A0A7X6FCM2-F1
#
_entry.id   AF-A0A7X6FCM2-F1
#
_cell.length_a   1.000
_cell.length_b   1.000
_cell.length_c   1.000
_cell.angle_alpha   90.00
_cell.angle_beta   90.00
_cell.angle_gamma   90.00
#
_symmetry.space_group_name_H-M   'P 1'
#
loop_
_entity.id
_entity.type
_entity.pdbx_description
1 polymer ?
#
loop_
_entity_poly.entity_id
_entity_poly.type
_entity_poly.pdbx_seq_one_letter_code
_entity_poly.pdbx_strand_id
1 'polypeptide(L)'
;MTTQDIVINSRLEEPTSHLTTSGSVTGRLIGGNLDMVATTAGWALPDLRGAILLLEAVNVYRGHVDRQLTLLRKAGHLNGLSGVAVGQFTGFEFDRNFSIIDILREHLDMLGVPVLGGLPLGHGNSPVSALIGAVAELDAKAGTLTIKRSDT
;
A
#
# COMPACT_ATOMS: atom_id res chain seq x y z
N MET A 1 -15.36 -9.78 22.62
CA MET A 1 -14.81 -9.03 21.46
C MET A 1 -13.41 -8.59 21.82
N THR A 2 -12.38 -8.95 21.04
CA THR A 2 -11.00 -8.56 21.33
C THR A 2 -10.79 -7.08 21.02
N THR A 3 -10.36 -6.32 22.03
CA THR A 3 -10.10 -4.87 22.00
C THR A 3 -8.69 -4.51 21.55
N GLN A 4 -7.86 -5.51 21.21
CA GLN A 4 -6.46 -5.29 20.87
C GLN A 4 -6.30 -4.79 19.44
N ASP A 5 -5.37 -3.85 19.26
CA ASP A 5 -4.91 -3.39 17.96
C ASP A 5 -4.48 -4.56 17.07
N ILE A 6 -4.70 -4.41 15.77
CA ILE A 6 -4.25 -5.39 14.78
C ILE A 6 -2.84 -5.00 14.36
N VAL A 7 -1.84 -5.84 14.66
CA VAL A 7 -0.46 -5.64 14.21
C VAL A 7 -0.18 -6.56 13.03
N ILE A 8 0.18 -5.98 11.90
CA ILE A 8 0.57 -6.71 10.68
C ILE A 8 2.06 -6.50 10.47
N ASN A 9 2.82 -7.59 10.43
CA ASN A 9 4.25 -7.56 10.19
C ASN A 9 4.55 -7.79 8.70
N SER A 10 5.51 -7.04 8.17
CA SER A 10 6.08 -7.31 6.86
C SER A 10 6.82 -8.64 6.85
N ARG A 11 6.73 -9.33 5.73
CA ARG A 11 7.40 -10.60 5.42
C ARG A 11 8.51 -10.33 4.41
N LEU A 12 9.72 -10.81 4.69
CA LEU A 12 10.87 -10.60 3.80
C LEU A 12 10.78 -11.44 2.52
N GLU A 13 10.03 -12.54 2.56
CA GLU A 13 9.77 -13.41 1.42
C GLU A 13 8.78 -12.81 0.42
N GLU A 14 8.02 -11.80 0.81
CA GLU A 14 7.16 -11.06 -0.12
C GLU A 14 8.04 -10.12 -0.96
N PRO A 15 8.00 -10.20 -2.31
CA PRO A 15 8.87 -9.38 -3.16
C PRO A 15 8.71 -7.87 -2.95
N THR A 16 7.53 -7.41 -2.50
CA THR A 16 7.28 -6.00 -2.20
C THR A 16 8.08 -5.50 -1.00
N SER A 17 8.67 -6.37 -0.17
CA SER A 17 9.58 -5.97 0.92
C SER A 17 10.79 -5.16 0.43
N HIS A 18 11.20 -5.33 -0.84
CA HIS A 18 12.24 -4.54 -1.50
C HIS A 18 11.88 -3.06 -1.75
N LEU A 19 10.64 -2.66 -1.45
CA LEU A 19 10.16 -1.27 -1.52
C LEU A 19 10.26 -0.55 -0.17
N THR A 20 10.54 -1.27 0.92
CA THR A 20 10.51 -0.70 2.27
C THR A 20 11.59 0.37 2.45
N THR A 21 11.19 1.55 2.93
CA THR A 21 12.07 2.68 3.24
C THR A 21 12.29 2.79 4.76
N SER A 22 12.71 3.96 5.23
CA SER A 22 12.74 4.31 6.66
C SER A 22 11.61 5.28 7.02
N GLY A 23 11.36 5.44 8.32
CA GLY A 23 10.44 6.43 8.88
C GLY A 23 9.15 5.80 9.41
N SER A 24 8.42 6.57 10.20
CA SER A 24 7.13 6.17 10.75
C SER A 24 6.11 7.29 10.61
N VAL A 25 4.85 6.91 10.40
CA VAL A 25 3.72 7.83 10.24
C VAL A 25 2.44 7.25 10.81
N THR A 26 1.54 8.13 11.22
CA THR A 26 0.18 7.79 11.63
C THR A 26 -0.80 8.48 10.70
N GLY A 27 -1.82 7.74 10.27
CA GLY A 27 -2.85 8.26 9.37
C GLY A 27 -4.05 7.33 9.29
N ARG A 28 -5.12 7.76 8.63
CA ARG A 28 -6.21 6.84 8.29
C ARG A 28 -5.71 5.87 7.22
N LEU A 29 -5.94 4.57 7.42
CA LEU A 29 -5.63 3.56 6.42
C LEU A 29 -6.73 3.56 5.35
N ILE A 30 -6.39 3.93 4.12
CA ILE A 30 -7.32 3.98 2.98
C ILE A 30 -6.71 3.18 1.83
N GLY A 31 -7.51 2.49 1.03
CA GLY A 31 -7.02 1.83 -0.19
C GLY A 31 -7.48 0.37 -0.29
N GLY A 32 -6.59 -0.48 -0.76
CA GLY A 32 -6.85 -1.88 -1.10
C GLY A 32 -6.36 -2.19 -2.51
N ASN A 33 -7.22 -2.81 -3.32
CA ASN A 33 -6.88 -3.17 -4.69
C ASN A 33 -6.63 -1.94 -5.58
N LEU A 34 -5.49 -1.91 -6.29
CA LEU A 34 -5.10 -0.79 -7.14
C LEU A 34 -6.15 -0.48 -8.23
N ASP A 35 -6.77 -1.49 -8.84
CA ASP A 35 -7.82 -1.27 -9.85
C ASP A 35 -9.03 -0.60 -9.26
N MET A 36 -9.43 -0.99 -8.05
CA MET A 36 -10.58 -0.41 -7.36
C MET A 36 -10.27 1.03 -6.91
N VAL A 37 -9.08 1.29 -6.39
CA VAL A 37 -8.62 2.65 -6.05
C VAL A 37 -8.62 3.54 -7.31
N ALA A 38 -8.04 3.08 -8.42
CA ALA A 38 -8.02 3.84 -9.68
C ALA A 38 -9.43 4.03 -10.27
N THR A 39 -10.31 3.03 -10.18
CA THR A 39 -11.70 3.11 -10.66
C THR A 39 -12.51 4.13 -9.87
N THR A 40 -12.29 4.23 -8.56
CA THR A 40 -13.02 5.15 -7.68
C THR A 40 -12.48 6.57 -7.70
N ALA A 41 -11.28 6.80 -8.25
CA ALA A 41 -10.63 8.12 -8.34
C ALA A 41 -11.55 9.23 -8.88
N GLY A 42 -12.41 8.90 -9.85
CA GLY A 42 -13.31 9.88 -10.47
C GLY A 42 -14.62 10.18 -9.71
N TRP A 43 -15.01 9.41 -8.69
CA TRP A 43 -16.37 9.52 -8.14
C TRP A 43 -16.54 9.14 -6.66
N ALA A 44 -15.61 8.40 -6.05
CA ALA A 44 -15.77 7.91 -4.68
C ALA A 44 -14.48 7.76 -3.88
N LEU A 45 -13.30 7.94 -4.50
CA LEU A 45 -12.03 7.89 -3.77
C LEU A 45 -11.99 9.04 -2.75
N PRO A 46 -11.88 8.75 -1.44
CA PRO A 46 -11.77 9.80 -0.44
C PRO A 46 -10.51 10.63 -0.63
N ASP A 47 -10.49 11.83 -0.04
CA ASP A 47 -9.27 12.61 0.09
C ASP A 47 -8.20 11.80 0.84
N LEU A 48 -7.02 11.69 0.24
CA LEU A 48 -5.90 10.92 0.76
C LEU A 48 -4.88 11.78 1.52
N ARG A 49 -5.11 13.10 1.65
CA ARG A 49 -4.23 13.97 2.43
C ARG A 49 -4.14 13.49 3.88
N GLY A 50 -2.93 13.26 4.35
CA GLY A 50 -2.66 12.74 5.69
C GLY A 50 -2.91 11.23 5.86
N ALA A 51 -3.36 10.53 4.83
CA ALA A 51 -3.69 9.10 4.88
C ALA A 51 -2.45 8.21 4.68
N ILE A 52 -2.56 6.98 5.14
CA ILE A 52 -1.70 5.87 4.73
C ILE A 52 -2.44 5.13 3.62
N LEU A 53 -1.88 5.13 2.42
CA LEU A 53 -2.47 4.46 1.26
C LEU A 53 -2.03 2.99 1.22
N LEU A 54 -2.98 2.06 1.34
CA LEU A 54 -2.76 0.64 1.09
C LEU A 54 -2.94 0.33 -0.41
N LEU A 55 -1.96 -0.32 -1.04
CA LEU A 55 -2.07 -0.81 -2.41
C LEU A 55 -1.69 -2.29 -2.50
N GLU A 56 -2.53 -3.06 -3.19
CA GLU A 56 -2.27 -4.45 -3.61
C GLU A 56 -2.81 -4.67 -5.02
N ALA A 57 -2.32 -5.68 -5.73
CA ALA A 57 -2.81 -6.00 -7.08
C ALA A 57 -2.64 -7.49 -7.41
N VAL A 58 -3.47 -8.02 -8.30
CA VAL A 58 -3.46 -9.42 -8.71
C VAL A 58 -3.77 -9.55 -10.19
N ASN A 59 -3.04 -10.42 -10.90
CA ASN A 59 -3.34 -10.83 -12.28
C ASN A 59 -3.48 -9.67 -13.28
N VAL A 60 -2.68 -8.62 -13.11
CA VAL A 60 -2.58 -7.51 -14.07
C VAL A 60 -1.18 -7.46 -14.67
N TYR A 61 -1.03 -6.81 -15.83
CA TYR A 61 0.28 -6.63 -16.44
C TYR A 61 0.98 -5.36 -15.94
N ARG A 62 2.31 -5.33 -16.01
CA ARG A 62 3.17 -4.21 -15.55
C ARG A 62 2.70 -2.82 -16.01
N GLY A 63 2.41 -2.68 -17.31
CA GLY A 63 1.93 -1.42 -17.89
C GLY A 63 0.57 -0.96 -17.36
N HIS A 64 -0.26 -1.87 -16.82
CA HIS A 64 -1.52 -1.53 -16.18
C HIS A 64 -1.29 -0.83 -14.85
N VAL A 65 -0.37 -1.37 -14.03
CA VAL A 65 0.02 -0.76 -12.75
C VAL A 65 0.63 0.62 -12.98
N ASP A 66 1.57 0.73 -13.92
CA ASP A 66 2.19 2.01 -14.28
C ASP A 66 1.15 3.06 -14.72
N ARG A 67 0.20 2.66 -15.58
CA ARG A 67 -0.89 3.52 -16.04
C ARG A 67 -1.76 4.01 -14.89
N GLN A 68 -2.10 3.14 -13.93
CA GLN A 68 -2.96 3.50 -12.81
C GLN A 68 -2.28 4.43 -11.81
N LEU A 69 -1.02 4.13 -11.46
CA LEU A 69 -0.23 4.99 -10.58
C LEU A 69 0.03 6.35 -11.24
N THR A 70 0.30 6.36 -12.55
CA THR A 70 0.38 7.58 -13.35
C THR A 70 -0.92 8.38 -13.28
N LEU A 71 -2.08 7.74 -13.48
CA LEU A 71 -3.39 8.39 -13.41
C LEU A 71 -3.61 9.03 -12.04
N LEU A 72 -3.45 8.25 -10.95
CA LEU A 72 -3.66 8.73 -9.59
C LEU A 72 -2.75 9.91 -9.25
N ARG A 73 -1.47 9.84 -9.65
CA ARG A 73 -0.50 10.93 -9.45
C ARG A 73 -0.85 12.16 -10.26
N LYS A 74 -1.10 12.01 -11.57
CA LYS A 74 -1.35 13.15 -12.47
C LYS A 74 -2.68 13.84 -12.19
N ALA A 75 -3.67 13.12 -11.67
CA ALA A 75 -4.93 13.69 -11.17
C ALA A 75 -4.78 14.35 -9.78
N GLY A 76 -3.61 14.23 -9.12
CA GLY A 76 -3.32 14.85 -7.84
C GLY A 76 -3.86 14.10 -6.62
N HIS A 77 -4.42 12.90 -6.78
CA HIS A 77 -4.97 12.12 -5.66
C HIS A 77 -3.91 11.71 -4.63
N LEU A 78 -2.65 11.55 -5.05
CA LEU A 78 -1.55 11.14 -4.18
C LEU A 78 -0.89 12.34 -3.44
N ASN A 79 -1.34 13.58 -3.70
CA ASN A 79 -0.75 14.76 -3.09
C ASN A 79 -1.04 14.81 -1.59
N GLY A 80 0.00 14.97 -0.79
CA GLY A 80 -0.12 15.11 0.67
C GLY A 80 -0.42 13.81 1.42
N LEU A 81 -0.20 12.65 0.79
CA LEU A 81 -0.15 11.36 1.50
C LEU A 81 0.85 11.42 2.67
N SER A 82 0.58 10.66 3.74
CA SER A 82 1.52 10.49 4.84
C SER A 82 2.46 9.30 4.63
N GLY A 83 1.98 8.22 4.00
CA GLY A 83 2.77 7.00 3.79
C GLY A 83 2.05 6.01 2.89
N VAL A 84 2.76 4.95 2.48
CA VAL A 84 2.23 3.91 1.60
C VAL A 84 2.49 2.52 2.19
N ALA A 85 1.44 1.76 2.40
CA ALA A 85 1.48 0.34 2.74
C ALA A 85 1.35 -0.47 1.44
N VAL A 86 2.37 -1.27 1.11
CA VAL A 86 2.38 -2.10 -0.11
C VAL A 86 2.15 -3.55 0.28
N GLY A 87 0.98 -4.05 -0.14
CA GLY A 87 0.58 -5.44 0.02
C GLY A 87 1.22 -6.36 -1.01
N GLN A 88 0.51 -7.43 -1.33
CA GLN A 88 0.92 -8.46 -2.26
C GLN A 88 0.59 -8.02 -3.69
N PHE A 89 1.58 -8.08 -4.57
CA PHE A 89 1.44 -7.88 -6.00
C PHE A 89 1.64 -9.23 -6.69
N THR A 90 0.55 -9.94 -7.03
CA THR A 90 0.62 -11.33 -7.50
C THR A 90 0.30 -11.49 -8.99
N GLY A 91 0.78 -12.59 -9.59
CA GLY A 91 0.65 -12.83 -11.03
C GLY A 91 1.68 -12.08 -11.89
N PHE A 92 2.75 -11.58 -11.28
CA PHE A 92 3.87 -10.94 -11.97
C PHE A 92 5.08 -11.88 -12.01
N GLU A 93 5.80 -11.85 -13.13
CA GLU A 93 7.16 -12.39 -13.19
C GLU A 93 8.13 -11.34 -12.65
N PHE A 94 8.79 -11.65 -11.53
CA PHE A 94 9.71 -10.72 -10.86
C PHE A 94 11.14 -10.77 -11.43
N ASP A 95 11.52 -11.86 -12.10
CA ASP A 95 12.89 -12.12 -12.58
C ASP A 95 13.09 -11.69 -14.05
N ARG A 96 12.60 -10.50 -14.41
CA ARG A 96 12.79 -9.91 -15.74
C ARG A 96 13.45 -8.54 -15.62
N ASN A 97 14.15 -8.13 -16.68
CA ASN A 97 14.54 -6.73 -16.86
C ASN A 97 13.29 -5.85 -16.70
N PHE A 98 13.36 -4.91 -15.75
CA PHE A 98 12.28 -4.02 -15.34
C PHE A 98 11.07 -4.76 -14.72
N SER A 99 11.22 -5.15 -13.46
CA SER A 99 10.23 -5.87 -12.66
C SER A 99 9.06 -4.96 -12.22
N ILE A 100 8.02 -5.57 -11.66
CA ILE A 100 6.95 -4.79 -11.00
C ILE A 100 7.47 -3.96 -9.81
N ILE A 101 8.52 -4.44 -9.14
CA ILE A 101 9.17 -3.72 -8.03
C ILE A 101 9.82 -2.44 -8.55
N ASP A 102 10.44 -2.47 -9.74
CA ASP A 102 11.05 -1.28 -10.34
C ASP A 102 10.00 -0.22 -10.67
N ILE A 103 8.87 -0.63 -11.25
CA ILE A 103 7.73 0.27 -11.53
C ILE A 103 7.20 0.88 -10.23
N LEU A 104 6.92 0.05 -9.22
CA LEU A 104 6.43 0.53 -7.93
C LEU A 104 7.42 1.51 -7.31
N ARG A 105 8.72 1.20 -7.32
CA ARG A 105 9.77 2.07 -6.78
C ARG A 105 9.79 3.42 -7.48
N GLU A 106 9.77 3.46 -8.81
CA GLU A 106 9.74 4.72 -9.56
C GLU A 106 8.58 5.62 -9.15
N HIS A 107 7.38 5.04 -8.98
CA HIS A 107 6.19 5.81 -8.60
C HIS A 107 6.19 6.25 -7.15
N LEU A 108 6.60 5.36 -6.23
CA LEU A 108 6.49 5.58 -4.79
C LEU A 108 7.63 6.45 -4.24
N ASP A 109 8.85 6.32 -4.76
CA ASP A 109 10.00 7.14 -4.31
C ASP A 109 9.74 8.63 -4.56
N MET A 110 9.05 8.97 -5.65
CA MET A 110 8.68 10.35 -5.97
C MET A 110 7.73 11.00 -4.96
N LEU A 111 7.05 10.22 -4.12
CA LEU A 111 6.13 10.74 -3.12
C LEU A 111 6.88 11.31 -1.89
N GLY A 112 8.11 10.86 -1.63
CA GLY A 112 8.91 11.34 -0.50
C GLY A 112 8.34 10.99 0.87
N VAL A 113 7.53 9.93 0.95
CA VAL A 113 6.87 9.47 2.19
C VAL A 113 7.34 8.06 2.56
N PRO A 114 7.21 7.63 3.84
CA PRO A 114 7.55 6.26 4.21
C PRO A 114 6.72 5.23 3.44
N VAL A 115 7.41 4.23 2.89
CA VAL A 115 6.83 3.08 2.21
C VAL A 115 7.16 1.84 3.04
N LEU A 116 6.14 1.06 3.38
CA LEU A 116 6.30 -0.26 3.99
C LEU A 116 5.77 -1.31 3.04
N GLY A 117 6.67 -2.11 2.48
CA GLY A 117 6.31 -3.26 1.65
C GLY A 117 6.41 -4.58 2.40
N GLY A 118 6.07 -5.66 1.70
CA GLY A 118 6.08 -7.02 2.24
C GLY A 118 4.89 -7.33 3.14
N LEU A 119 3.86 -6.50 3.13
CA LEU A 119 2.67 -6.76 3.94
C LEU A 119 1.87 -7.91 3.31
N PRO A 120 1.45 -8.92 4.09
CA PRO A 120 0.66 -10.05 3.59
C PRO A 120 -0.82 -9.68 3.40
N LEU A 121 -1.07 -8.61 2.64
CA LEU A 121 -2.38 -8.04 2.35
C LEU A 121 -2.65 -8.16 0.85
N GLY A 122 -3.74 -8.80 0.45
CA GLY A 122 -4.09 -8.98 -0.96
C GLY A 122 -4.31 -10.45 -1.30
N HIS A 123 -3.77 -10.88 -2.45
CA HIS A 123 -4.12 -12.15 -3.08
C HIS A 123 -2.98 -13.19 -3.11
N GLY A 124 -1.95 -13.01 -2.28
CA GLY A 124 -0.82 -13.95 -2.19
C GLY A 124 -1.01 -15.03 -1.13
N ASN A 125 0.09 -15.59 -0.67
CA ASN A 125 0.05 -16.68 0.31
C ASN A 125 -0.31 -16.16 1.71
N SER A 126 -1.27 -16.83 2.36
CA SER A 126 -1.72 -16.55 3.72
C SER A 126 -2.02 -15.05 3.96
N PRO A 127 -2.98 -14.48 3.20
CA PRO A 127 -3.33 -13.08 3.34
C PRO A 127 -4.03 -12.85 4.67
N VAL A 128 -3.81 -11.67 5.25
CA VAL A 128 -4.51 -11.21 6.44
C VAL A 128 -5.50 -10.10 6.09
N SER A 129 -6.40 -9.77 7.02
CA SER A 129 -7.37 -8.69 6.84
C SER A 129 -6.88 -7.40 7.49
N ALA A 130 -7.10 -6.27 6.81
CA ALA A 130 -6.92 -4.94 7.36
C ALA A 130 -8.28 -4.24 7.55
N LEU A 131 -8.39 -3.40 8.59
CA LEU A 131 -9.57 -2.57 8.82
C LEU A 131 -9.39 -1.22 8.11
N ILE A 132 -9.94 -1.09 6.91
CA ILE A 132 -9.90 0.14 6.12
C ILE A 132 -10.76 1.22 6.80
N GLY A 133 -10.24 2.45 6.85
CA GLY A 133 -10.85 3.62 7.46
C GLY A 133 -10.42 3.89 8.91
N ALA A 134 -9.84 2.89 9.59
CA ALA A 134 -9.29 3.04 10.93
C ALA A 134 -7.98 3.86 10.92
N VAL A 135 -7.62 4.39 12.09
CA VAL A 135 -6.29 4.98 12.29
C VAL A 135 -5.26 3.85 12.31
N ALA A 136 -4.18 4.01 11.58
CA ALA A 136 -3.06 3.09 11.58
C ALA A 136 -1.74 3.84 11.78
N GLU A 137 -0.78 3.14 12.36
CA GLU A 137 0.61 3.53 12.45
C GLU A 137 1.42 2.61 11.54
N LEU A 138 2.19 3.20 10.62
CA LEU A 138 3.12 2.52 9.75
C LEU A 138 4.52 2.86 10.23
N ASP A 139 5.30 1.84 10.61
CA ASP A 139 6.73 1.96 10.89
C ASP A 139 7.50 1.11 9.88
N ALA A 140 8.08 1.79 8.89
CA ALA A 140 8.80 1.14 7.81
C ALA A 140 10.09 0.48 8.31
N LYS A 141 10.72 1.03 9.36
CA LYS A 141 11.95 0.49 9.93
C LYS A 141 11.67 -0.74 10.79
N ALA A 142 10.60 -0.72 11.59
CA ALA A 142 10.18 -1.87 12.38
C ALA A 142 9.50 -2.96 11.54
N GLY A 143 9.05 -2.64 10.33
CA GLY A 143 8.36 -3.58 9.46
C GLY A 143 6.91 -3.81 9.90
N THR A 144 6.24 -2.80 10.46
CA THR A 144 4.92 -2.98 11.09
C THR A 144 3.87 -1.99 10.58
N LEU A 145 2.66 -2.51 10.39
CA LEU A 145 1.44 -1.74 10.22
C LEU A 145 0.49 -2.08 11.39
N THR A 146 0.35 -1.15 12.33
CA THR A 146 -0.51 -1.29 13.51
C THR A 146 -1.82 -0.53 13.29
N ILE A 147 -2.92 -1.26 13.19
CA ILE A 147 -4.26 -0.70 12.96
C ILE A 147 -5.00 -0.63 14.29
N LYS A 148 -5.37 0.59 14.69
CA LYS A 148 -6.06 0.87 15.93
C LYS A 148 -7.49 0.33 15.89
N ARG A 149 -7.88 -0.45 16.89
CA ARG A 149 -9.31 -0.69 17.14
C ARG A 149 -9.84 0.57 17.82
N SER A 150 -10.84 1.21 17.21
CA SER A 150 -11.49 2.37 17.85
C SER A 150 -12.09 1.94 19.19
N ASP A 151 -11.78 2.68 20.26
CA ASP A 151 -12.54 2.63 21.51
C ASP A 151 -13.94 3.18 21.21
N THR A 152 -14.94 2.31 21.10
CA THR A 152 -16.35 2.72 21.19
C THR A 152 -16.63 3.32 22.55
#